data_AF-A0A1Y1Q9Q6-F1
#
_entry.id   AF-A0A1Y1Q9Q6-F1
#
_cell.length_a   1.000
_cell.length_b   1.000
_cell.length_c   1.000
_cell.angle_alpha   90.00
_cell.angle_beta   90.00
_cell.angle_gamma   90.00
#
_symmetry.space_group_name_H-M   'P 1'
#
loop_
_entity.id
_entity.type
_entity.pdbx_description
1 polymer ?
#
loop_
_entity_poly.entity_id
_entity_poly.type
_entity_poly.pdbx_seq_one_letter_code
_entity_poly.pdbx_strand_id
1 'polypeptide(L)' 'MERAYEEVIDFIAGGTTPGKIIAFRPSEASKARVSELIYKSKNASISSEEKDELSHYMQLEHLMRLAKARAQRYVVQ' A
#
# COMPACT_ATOMS: atom_id res chain seq x y z
N MET A 1 4.53 -11.66 -11.38
CA MET A 1 4.83 -11.24 -10.00
C MET A 1 3.74 -10.26 -9.61
N GLU A 2 3.09 -10.49 -8.48
CA GLU A 2 2.03 -9.62 -7.97
C GLU A 2 2.64 -8.25 -7.63
N ARG A 3 2.04 -7.17 -8.13
CA ARG A 3 2.54 -5.80 -7.91
C ARG A 3 2.24 -5.42 -6.47
N ALA A 4 3.13 -4.67 -5.82
CA ALA A 4 2.97 -4.38 -4.38
C ALA A 4 1.64 -3.69 -4.00
N TYR A 5 1.02 -2.97 -4.95
CA TYR A 5 -0.26 -2.31 -4.71
C TYR A 5 -1.49 -3.22 -4.82
N GLU A 6 -1.36 -4.40 -5.45
CA GLU A 6 -2.49 -5.32 -5.68
C GLU A 6 -3.10 -5.80 -4.37
N GLU A 7 -2.27 -6.07 -3.35
CA GLU A 7 -2.75 -6.42 -2.00
C GLU A 7 -3.66 -5.34 -1.40
N VAL A 8 -3.36 -4.07 -1.64
CA VAL A 8 -4.20 -2.96 -1.14
C VAL A 8 -5.52 -2.90 -1.92
N ILE A 9 -5.49 -3.16 -3.22
CA ILE A 9 -6.69 -3.20 -4.07
C ILE A 9 -7.59 -4.37 -3.67
N ASP A 10 -7.02 -5.56 -3.46
CA ASP A 10 -7.76 -6.74 -3.04
C ASP A 10 -8.35 -6.58 -1.65
N PHE A 11 -7.63 -5.93 -0.72
CA PHE A 11 -8.15 -5.56 0.58
C PHE A 11 -9.40 -4.67 0.46
N ILE A 12 -9.39 -3.70 -0.45
CA ILE A 12 -10.54 -2.80 -0.70
C ILE A 12 -11.69 -3.57 -1.36
N ALA A 13 -11.40 -4.33 -2.42
CA ALA A 13 -12.38 -5.06 -3.20
C ALA A 13 -13.09 -6.17 -2.39
N GLY A 14 -12.35 -6.82 -1.48
CA GLY A 14 -12.89 -7.83 -0.55
C GLY A 14 -13.82 -7.29 0.54
N GLY A 15 -14.03 -5.98 0.59
CA GLY A 15 -14.90 -5.33 1.57
C GLY A 15 -14.17 -5.03 2.89
N THR A 16 -14.21 -3.76 3.28
CA THR A 16 -13.51 -3.26 4.47
C THR A 16 -14.50 -2.80 5.55
N THR A 17 -14.01 -2.68 6.78
CA THR A 17 -14.70 -2.00 7.89
C THR A 17 -13.72 -1.03 8.54
N PRO A 18 -14.16 -0.02 9.30
CA PRO A 18 -13.24 0.87 10.01
C PRO A 18 -12.20 0.12 10.86
N GLY A 19 -12.60 -0.94 11.55
CA GLY A 19 -11.69 -1.80 12.31
C GLY A 19 -10.65 -2.52 11.43
N LYS A 20 -11.07 -3.08 10.29
CA LYS A 20 -10.14 -3.70 9.32
C LYS A 20 -9.17 -2.68 8.74
N ILE A 21 -9.62 -1.47 8.42
CA ILE A 21 -8.75 -0.40 7.88
C ILE A 21 -7.67 -0.03 8.89
N ILE A 22 -8.03 0.15 10.17
CA ILE A 22 -7.07 0.46 11.25
C ILE A 22 -6.03 -0.67 11.38
N ALA A 23 -6.49 -1.92 11.36
CA ALA A 23 -5.65 -3.09 11.53
C ALA A 23 -4.80 -3.43 10.30
N PHE A 24 -5.16 -2.94 9.11
CA PHE A 24 -4.50 -3.28 7.86
C PHE A 24 -3.00 -3.02 7.91
N ARG A 25 -2.19 -3.99 7.52
CA ARG A 25 -0.75 -3.87 7.37
C ARG A 25 -0.36 -4.63 6.09
N PRO A 26 0.41 -4.03 5.18
CA PRO A 26 0.93 -4.76 4.03
C PRO A 26 1.70 -5.99 4.47
N SER A 27 1.62 -7.06 3.68
CA SER A 27 2.40 -8.28 3.86
C SER A 27 3.91 -8.02 3.79
N GLU A 28 4.70 -8.95 4.34
CA GLU A 28 6.17 -8.89 4.22
C GLU A 28 6.63 -8.95 2.76
N ALA A 29 5.90 -9.67 1.90
CA ALA A 29 6.18 -9.72 0.46
C ALA A 29 6.03 -8.35 -0.19
N SER A 30 4.92 -7.64 0.07
CA SER A 30 4.69 -6.28 -0.44
C SER A 30 5.72 -5.29 0.10
N LYS A 31 6.07 -5.37 1.39
CA LYS A 31 7.14 -4.53 1.98
C LYS A 31 8.51 -4.79 1.33
N ALA A 32 8.85 -6.05 1.09
CA ALA A 32 10.11 -6.42 0.44
C ALA A 32 10.15 -5.89 -1.00
N ARG A 33 9.06 -6.05 -1.76
CA ARG A 33 8.95 -5.53 -3.12
C ARG A 33 9.11 -4.01 -3.19
N VAL A 34 8.42 -3.27 -2.32
CA VAL A 34 8.55 -1.80 -2.26
C VAL A 34 9.97 -1.39 -1.88
N SER A 35 10.61 -2.11 -0.95
CA SER A 35 11.99 -1.86 -0.56
C SER A 35 12.96 -2.06 -1.73
N GLU A 36 12.74 -3.12 -2.53
CA GLU A 36 13.49 -3.38 -3.77
C GLU A 36 13.30 -2.24 -4.79
N LEU A 37 12.06 -1.80 -5.02
CA LEU A 37 11.75 -0.70 -5.94
C LEU A 37 12.40 0.62 -5.51
N ILE A 38 12.36 0.94 -4.21
CA ILE A 38 13.04 2.13 -3.67
C ILE A 38 14.56 2.02 -3.87
N TYR A 39 15.14 0.84 -3.64
CA TYR A 39 16.56 0.61 -3.88
C TYR A 39 16.91 0.81 -5.36
N LYS A 40 16.17 0.21 -6.29
CA LYS A 40 16.37 0.40 -7.73
C LYS A 40 16.22 1.86 -8.15
N SER A 41 15.23 2.57 -7.61
CA SER A 41 15.02 4.00 -7.89
C SER A 41 16.21 4.86 -7.46
N LYS A 42 16.82 4.56 -6.30
CA LYS A 42 18.00 5.29 -5.81
C LYS A 42 19.25 5.02 -6.65
N ASN A 43 19.35 3.84 -7.24
CA ASN A 43 20.50 3.42 -8.05
C ASN A 43 20.29 3.65 -9.56
N ALA A 44 19.25 4.39 -9.97
CA ALA A 44 18.89 4.65 -11.36
C ALA A 44 18.75 3.38 -12.24
N SER A 45 18.46 2.23 -11.62
CA SER A 45 18.28 0.93 -12.28
C SER A 45 16.81 0.50 -12.37
N ILE A 46 15.89 1.40 -11.98
CA ILE A 46 14.45 1.16 -12.04
C ILE A 46 13.93 1.33 -13.47
N SER A 47 13.13 0.37 -13.93
CA SER A 47 12.41 0.49 -15.20
C SER A 47 11.21 1.45 -15.10
N SER A 48 10.65 1.87 -16.24
CA SER A 48 9.45 2.72 -16.24
C SER A 48 8.27 2.05 -15.55
N GLU A 49 8.05 0.75 -15.82
CA GLU A 49 6.96 -0.01 -15.22
C GLU A 49 7.11 -0.14 -13.70
N GLU A 50 8.32 -0.41 -13.21
CA GLU A 50 8.63 -0.47 -11.79
C GLU A 50 8.48 0.90 -11.10
N LYS A 51 8.79 1.99 -11.80
CA LYS A 51 8.58 3.34 -11.31
C LYS A 51 7.09 3.67 -11.16
N ASP A 52 6.29 3.25 -12.12
CA ASP A 52 4.83 3.40 -12.07
C ASP A 52 4.23 2.54 -10.94
N GLU A 53 4.71 1.31 -10.77
CA GLU A 53 4.34 0.44 -9.65
C GLU A 53 4.62 1.12 -8.29
N LEU A 54 5.85 1.64 -8.11
CA LEU A 54 6.23 2.34 -6.89
C LEU A 54 5.38 3.60 -6.66
N SER A 55 5.12 4.37 -7.71
CA SER A 55 4.28 5.57 -7.66
C SER A 55 2.86 5.26 -7.19
N HIS A 56 2.21 4.25 -7.79
CA HIS A 56 0.87 3.83 -7.41
C HIS A 56 0.82 3.32 -5.98
N TYR A 57 1.80 2.51 -5.56
CA TYR A 57 1.86 2.02 -4.18
C TYR A 57 1.96 3.17 -3.17
N MET A 58 2.82 4.16 -3.43
CA MET A 58 3.00 5.31 -2.53
C MET A 58 1.74 6.17 -2.41
N GLN A 59 0.99 6.33 -3.51
CA GLN A 59 -0.30 7.04 -3.48
C GLN A 59 -1.32 6.29 -2.62
N LEU A 60 -1.43 4.96 -2.80
CA LEU A 60 -2.35 4.13 -2.02
C LEU A 60 -1.97 4.07 -0.54
N GLU A 61 -0.68 3.99 -0.22
CA GLU A 61 -0.17 4.03 1.16
C GLU A 61 -0.56 5.35 1.84
N HIS A 62 -0.39 6.47 1.15
CA HIS A 62 -0.78 7.77 1.65
C HIS A 62 -2.29 7.84 1.95
N LEU A 63 -3.13 7.39 1.01
CA LEU A 63 -4.57 7.31 1.20
C LEU A 63 -4.93 6.39 2.38
N MET A 64 -4.26 5.25 2.52
CA MET A 64 -4.48 4.30 3.62
C MET A 64 -4.16 4.93 4.98
N ARG A 65 -3.09 5.73 5.09
CA ARG A 65 -2.79 6.49 6.33
C ARG A 65 -3.90 7.46 6.70
N LEU A 66 -4.41 8.22 5.72
CA LEU A 66 -5.53 9.14 5.95
C LEU A 66 -6.81 8.40 6.33
N ALA A 67 -7.10 7.28 5.64
CA ALA A 67 -8.25 6.43 5.91
C ALA A 67 -8.19 5.87 7.34
N LYS A 68 -7.03 5.38 7.79
CA LYS A 68 -6.81 4.93 9.17
C LYS A 68 -7.09 6.02 10.21
N ALA A 69 -6.56 7.22 10.00
CA ALA A 69 -6.80 8.34 10.90
C ALA A 69 -8.29 8.66 11.03
N ARG A 70 -9.04 8.58 9.92
CA ARG A 70 -10.49 8.83 9.90
C ARG A 70 -11.31 7.66 10.46
N ALA A 71 -10.88 6.43 10.20
CA ALA A 71 -11.53 5.19 10.66
C ALA A 71 -11.62 5.11 12.18
N GLN A 72 -10.64 5.66 12.92
CA GLN A 72 -10.68 5.72 14.39
C GLN A 72 -11.97 6.35 14.91
N ARG A 73 -12.51 7.35 14.21
CA ARG A 73 -13.76 8.04 14.61
C ARG A 73 -15.01 7.16 14.52
N TYR A 74 -14.96 6.06 13.79
CA TYR A 74 -16.09 5.16 13.56
C TYR A 74 -16.03 3.89 14.40
N VAL A 75 -14.92 3.65 15.12
CA VAL A 75 -14.77 2.51 16.03
C VAL A 75 -15.05 2.89 17.49
N VAL A 76 -14.92 4.17 17.84
CA VAL A 76 -15.16 4.69 19.21
C VAL A 76 -16.62 5.19 19.37
N GLN A 77 -17.50 4.91 18.42
CA GLN A 77 -18.94 5.18 18.51
C GLN A 77 -19.70 3.98 19.04
#